data_AF-A0A136MRM4-F1
#
_entry.id   AF-A0A136MRM4-F1
#
_cell.length_a   1.000
_cell.length_b   1.000
_cell.length_c   1.000
_cell.angle_alpha   90.00
_cell.angle_beta   90.00
_cell.angle_gamma   90.00
#
_symmetry.space_group_name_H-M   'P 1'
#
loop_
_entity.id
_entity.type
_entity.pdbx_description
1 polymer ?
#
loop_
_entity_poly.entity_id
_entity_poly.type
_entity_poly.pdbx_seq_one_letter_code
_entity_poly.pdbx_strand_id
1 'polypeptide(L)'
;MSDYINFIDHNAIKLAELASDIGDYKCAAYNYNKALNRLRKYQGDQMQPIMMANEMSRKIDEINTKLHTSRDILTFDVWKLTKSSFVKGNQCLKYLYLDKFKKQEKTPISPEKQQIFKQGHAFEELVRKNGFPNGINIKDKVGQFAYFNSYTRYLLDSNRQQTLYEATIIEKEVLVMCDILVKNENNDIHIYEIKLNTECNEAIIADLSVQYAICKNRFQSDLKSFNLILRSEDDSEKWKIINLTHELEKQMDTVMERITTYKDILLKDEPSIPMGQHCYKPYECEFVKYCTNKC
;
A
#
# COMPACT_ATOMS: atom_id res chain seq x y z
N MET A 1 9.47 -23.19 21.78
CA MET A 1 9.55 -21.80 21.28
C MET A 1 9.87 -20.95 22.49
N SER A 2 10.88 -20.07 22.43
CA SER A 2 11.26 -19.27 23.60
C SER A 2 10.13 -18.32 23.99
N ASP A 3 9.79 -18.32 25.28
CA ASP A 3 8.69 -17.58 25.89
C ASP A 3 8.81 -16.04 25.72
N TYR A 4 10.04 -15.54 25.65
CA TYR A 4 10.33 -14.12 25.51
C TYR A 4 9.97 -13.51 24.14
N ILE A 5 9.79 -14.33 23.09
CA ILE A 5 9.52 -13.83 21.72
C ILE A 5 8.28 -12.93 21.70
N ASN A 6 7.26 -13.26 22.49
CA ASN A 6 6.02 -12.49 22.58
C ASN A 6 6.22 -11.06 23.14
N PHE A 7 7.35 -10.81 23.79
CA PHE A 7 7.71 -9.52 24.38
C PHE A 7 8.57 -8.66 23.45
N ILE A 8 9.05 -9.21 22.33
CA ILE A 8 9.81 -8.45 21.33
C ILE A 8 8.84 -7.76 20.37
N ASP A 9 8.90 -6.42 20.34
CA ASP A 9 8.18 -5.63 19.33
C ASP A 9 9.05 -5.43 18.08
N HIS A 10 9.13 -6.46 17.24
CA HIS A 10 9.93 -6.43 16.01
C HIS A 10 9.57 -5.26 15.08
N ASN A 11 8.29 -4.88 15.03
CA ASN A 11 7.81 -3.78 14.19
C ASN A 11 8.30 -2.44 14.70
N ALA A 12 8.25 -2.21 16.02
CA ALA A 12 8.77 -0.99 16.62
C ALA A 12 10.30 -0.90 16.47
N ILE A 13 11.04 -1.99 16.71
CA ILE A 13 12.50 -2.00 16.54
C ILE A 13 12.88 -1.67 15.09
N LYS A 14 12.27 -2.34 14.11
CA LYS A 14 12.53 -2.09 12.69
C LYS A 14 12.26 -0.64 12.27
N LEU A 15 11.14 -0.07 12.74
CA LEU A 15 10.81 1.32 12.44
C LEU A 15 11.79 2.28 13.13
N ALA A 16 12.25 1.97 14.34
CA ALA A 16 13.22 2.78 15.06
C ALA A 16 14.59 2.81 14.37
N GLU A 17 15.04 1.66 13.86
CA GLU A 17 16.26 1.55 13.06
C GLU A 17 16.16 2.40 11.79
N LEU A 18 15.10 2.22 11.01
CA LEU A 18 14.87 3.02 9.81
C LEU A 18 14.84 4.53 10.12
N ALA A 19 14.10 4.93 11.15
CA ALA A 19 13.97 6.32 11.57
C ALA A 19 15.34 6.92 11.96
N SER A 20 16.15 6.17 12.69
CA SER A 20 17.51 6.58 13.07
C SER A 20 18.40 6.78 11.84
N ASP A 21 18.34 5.88 10.87
CA ASP A 21 19.16 5.91 9.66
C ASP A 21 18.86 7.13 8.78
N ILE A 22 17.61 7.58 8.75
CA ILE A 22 17.18 8.72 7.93
C ILE A 22 17.14 10.05 8.71
N GLY A 23 17.52 10.04 9.99
CA GLY A 23 17.63 11.24 10.82
C GLY A 23 16.32 11.68 11.50
N ASP A 24 15.33 10.81 11.58
CA ASP A 24 14.11 11.00 12.37
C ASP A 24 14.29 10.46 13.80
N TYR A 25 15.11 11.17 14.57
CA TYR A 25 15.52 10.75 15.91
C TYR A 25 14.37 10.74 16.92
N LYS A 26 13.36 11.61 16.77
CA LYS A 26 12.15 11.57 17.60
C LYS A 26 11.36 10.29 17.36
N CYS A 27 11.10 9.92 16.11
CA CYS A 27 10.41 8.67 15.77
C CYS A 27 11.23 7.45 16.22
N ALA A 28 12.55 7.50 16.05
CA ALA A 28 13.46 6.45 16.51
C ALA A 28 13.40 6.24 18.03
N ALA A 29 13.56 7.32 18.80
CA ALA A 29 13.51 7.28 20.26
C ALA A 29 12.16 6.76 20.77
N TYR A 30 11.05 7.23 20.18
CA TYR A 30 9.70 6.77 20.54
C TYR A 30 9.55 5.25 20.35
N ASN A 31 9.95 4.73 19.18
CA ASN A 31 9.76 3.33 18.85
C ASN A 31 10.71 2.41 19.62
N TYR A 32 11.97 2.80 19.88
CA TYR A 32 12.84 2.04 20.77
C TYR A 32 12.31 2.00 22.20
N ASN A 33 11.83 3.12 22.74
CA ASN A 33 11.21 3.14 24.07
C ASN A 33 9.98 2.24 24.14
N LYS A 34 9.12 2.26 23.12
CA LYS A 34 7.97 1.36 23.01
C LYS A 34 8.40 -0.11 23.04
N ALA A 35 9.39 -0.49 22.23
CA ALA A 35 9.91 -1.85 22.19
C ALA A 35 10.54 -2.27 23.52
N LEU A 36 11.36 -1.42 24.12
CA LEU A 36 12.02 -1.64 25.40
C LEU A 36 11.01 -1.83 26.53
N ASN A 37 9.97 -0.99 26.59
CA ASN A 37 8.90 -1.10 27.59
C ASN A 37 8.09 -2.39 27.45
N ARG A 38 7.91 -2.91 26.23
CA ARG A 38 7.30 -4.23 26.02
C ARG A 38 8.22 -5.34 26.49
N LEU A 39 9.50 -5.27 26.14
CA LEU A 39 10.48 -6.31 26.49
C LEU A 39 10.70 -6.41 28.01
N ARG A 40 10.72 -5.29 28.72
CA ARG A 40 10.85 -5.23 30.19
C ARG A 40 9.68 -5.87 30.95
N LYS A 41 8.58 -6.21 30.29
CA LYS A 41 7.48 -6.98 30.91
C LYS A 41 7.79 -8.48 31.00
N TYR A 42 8.84 -8.94 30.32
CA TYR A 42 9.32 -10.31 30.47
C TYR A 42 9.88 -10.53 31.87
N GLN A 43 9.39 -11.56 32.56
CA GLN A 43 9.77 -11.89 33.94
C GLN A 43 10.58 -13.20 34.05
N GLY A 44 10.99 -13.79 32.93
CA GLY A 44 11.82 -15.00 32.93
C GLY A 44 13.31 -14.70 33.13
N ASP A 45 14.11 -15.76 33.12
CA ASP A 45 15.54 -15.74 33.47
C ASP A 45 16.47 -15.79 32.24
N GLN A 46 15.90 -15.79 31.04
CA GLN A 46 16.67 -15.85 29.79
C GLN A 46 17.55 -14.60 29.64
N MET A 47 18.81 -14.81 29.24
CA MET A 47 19.79 -13.72 29.08
C MET A 47 19.51 -12.85 27.84
N GLN A 48 18.93 -13.42 26.78
CA GLN A 48 18.73 -12.72 25.50
C GLN A 48 17.87 -11.44 25.64
N PRO A 49 16.71 -11.45 26.33
CA PRO A 49 15.93 -10.23 26.59
C PRO A 49 16.70 -9.15 27.33
N ILE A 50 17.55 -9.53 28.31
CA ILE A 50 18.37 -8.59 29.07
C ILE A 50 19.37 -7.90 28.15
N MET A 51 20.07 -8.69 27.31
CA MET A 51 21.02 -8.15 26.34
C MET A 51 20.35 -7.20 25.34
N MET A 52 19.20 -7.59 24.79
CA MET A 52 18.42 -6.75 23.87
C MET A 52 17.95 -5.44 24.55
N ALA A 53 17.52 -5.50 25.82
CA ALA A 53 17.10 -4.33 26.57
C ALA A 53 18.26 -3.35 26.81
N ASN A 54 19.46 -3.86 27.12
CA ASN A 54 20.66 -3.05 27.29
C ASN A 54 21.09 -2.41 25.97
N GLU A 55 21.06 -3.15 24.86
CA GLU A 55 21.35 -2.61 23.54
C GLU A 55 20.38 -1.49 23.16
N MET A 56 19.07 -1.72 23.34
CA MET A 56 18.06 -0.69 23.07
C MET A 56 18.24 0.54 23.96
N SER A 57 18.57 0.37 25.24
CA SER A 57 18.84 1.49 26.15
C SER A 57 20.02 2.33 25.66
N ARG A 58 21.12 1.68 25.25
CA ARG A 58 22.27 2.38 24.65
C ARG A 58 21.89 3.13 23.38
N LYS A 59 21.13 2.51 22.47
CA LYS A 59 20.66 3.18 21.24
C LYS A 59 19.78 4.40 21.57
N ILE A 60 18.90 4.29 22.57
CA ILE A 60 18.07 5.42 23.03
C ILE A 60 18.95 6.57 23.55
N ASP A 61 19.96 6.27 24.38
CA ASP A 61 20.87 7.28 24.90
C ASP A 61 21.64 7.99 23.77
N GLU A 62 22.16 7.22 22.81
CA GLU A 62 22.83 7.77 21.61
C GLU A 62 21.89 8.67 20.79
N ILE A 63 20.64 8.25 20.57
CA ILE A 63 19.63 9.03 19.84
C ILE A 63 19.25 10.30 20.60
N ASN A 64 19.13 10.24 21.93
CA ASN A 64 18.78 11.38 22.77
C ASN A 64 19.78 12.53 22.62
N THR A 65 21.07 12.23 22.43
CA THR A 65 22.09 13.27 22.16
C THR A 65 21.84 14.02 20.84
N LYS A 66 21.15 13.39 19.88
CA LYS A 66 20.88 13.92 18.53
C LYS A 66 19.49 14.50 18.35
N LEU A 67 18.63 14.48 19.37
CA LEU A 67 17.23 14.95 19.25
C LEU A 67 17.10 16.38 18.73
N HIS A 68 18.06 17.26 19.05
CA HIS A 68 18.09 18.65 18.60
C HIS A 68 18.29 18.81 17.08
N THR A 69 18.80 17.79 16.38
CA THR A 69 18.93 17.76 14.91
C THR A 69 17.89 16.87 14.23
N SER A 70 16.92 16.35 14.97
CA SER A 70 15.88 15.48 14.44
C SER A 70 15.08 16.16 13.34
N ARG A 71 14.87 15.43 12.25
CA ARG A 71 13.90 15.77 11.20
C ARG A 71 12.58 15.07 11.51
N ASP A 72 11.47 15.65 11.09
CA ASP A 72 10.15 15.03 11.20
C ASP A 72 9.81 14.42 9.84
N ILE A 73 10.19 13.15 9.61
CA ILE A 73 10.13 12.49 8.30
C ILE A 73 9.00 11.46 8.27
N LEU A 74 8.99 10.52 9.21
CA LEU A 74 8.05 9.40 9.24
C LEU A 74 6.78 9.81 9.97
N THR A 75 5.70 9.98 9.21
CA THR A 75 4.39 10.37 9.72
C THR A 75 3.43 9.19 9.71
N PHE A 76 2.67 9.01 10.79
CA PHE A 76 1.60 8.02 10.85
C PHE A 76 0.39 8.54 10.07
N ASP A 77 0.11 7.92 8.92
CA ASP A 77 -1.00 8.29 8.07
C ASP A 77 -2.25 7.44 8.33
N VAL A 78 -3.42 8.05 8.11
CA VAL A 78 -4.73 7.40 8.11
C VAL A 78 -5.46 7.70 6.81
N TRP A 79 -6.32 6.78 6.37
CA TRP A 79 -7.10 6.93 5.13
C TRP A 79 -8.50 6.34 5.30
N LYS A 80 -9.44 6.84 4.50
CA LYS A 80 -10.82 6.38 4.45
C LYS A 80 -11.01 5.27 3.42
N LEU A 81 -10.40 5.45 2.24
CA LEU A 81 -10.51 4.53 1.10
C LEU A 81 -9.12 4.02 0.69
N THR A 82 -9.11 2.83 0.09
CA THR A 82 -8.00 2.29 -0.72
C THR A 82 -8.47 2.08 -2.16
N LYS A 83 -7.54 1.88 -3.12
CA LYS A 83 -7.87 1.42 -4.49
C LYS A 83 -8.86 0.25 -4.48
N SER A 84 -8.57 -0.80 -3.70
CA SER A 84 -9.45 -1.98 -3.60
C SER A 84 -10.85 -1.62 -3.10
N SER A 85 -10.98 -0.78 -2.07
CA SER A 85 -12.30 -0.36 -1.59
C SER A 85 -13.05 0.51 -2.61
N PHE A 86 -12.34 1.35 -3.36
CA PHE A 86 -12.95 2.18 -4.41
C PHE A 86 -13.51 1.32 -5.55
N VAL A 87 -12.76 0.30 -5.99
CA VAL A 87 -13.21 -0.67 -7.00
C VAL A 87 -14.46 -1.41 -6.53
N LYS A 88 -14.50 -1.82 -5.25
CA LYS A 88 -15.71 -2.43 -4.65
C LYS A 88 -16.89 -1.48 -4.64
N GLY A 89 -16.66 -0.19 -4.37
CA GLY A 89 -17.66 0.88 -4.46
C GLY A 89 -18.21 1.07 -5.88
N ASN A 90 -17.34 1.03 -6.90
CA ASN A 90 -17.74 1.08 -8.31
C ASN A 90 -18.69 -0.06 -8.67
N GLN A 91 -18.49 -1.24 -8.09
CA GLN A 91 -19.36 -2.38 -8.30
C GLN A 91 -20.67 -2.24 -7.52
N CYS A 92 -20.61 -1.93 -6.22
CA CYS A 92 -21.79 -1.75 -5.38
C CYS A 92 -21.46 -0.98 -4.09
N LEU A 93 -22.25 0.06 -3.77
CA LEU A 93 -22.06 0.82 -2.53
C LEU A 93 -22.25 -0.04 -1.27
N LYS A 94 -23.15 -1.04 -1.34
CA LYS A 94 -23.31 -2.03 -0.25
C LYS A 94 -22.07 -2.90 -0.12
N TYR A 95 -21.40 -3.26 -1.23
CA TYR A 95 -20.15 -4.01 -1.18
C TYR A 95 -19.04 -3.20 -0.48
N LEU A 96 -18.86 -1.93 -0.84
CA LEU A 96 -17.95 -1.02 -0.13
C LEU A 96 -18.23 -0.98 1.38
N TYR A 97 -19.50 -0.78 1.77
CA TYR A 97 -19.90 -0.72 3.17
C TYR A 97 -19.55 -2.01 3.93
N LEU A 98 -19.92 -3.17 3.37
CA LEU A 98 -19.67 -4.47 3.99
C LEU A 98 -18.17 -4.78 4.08
N ASP A 99 -17.38 -4.40 3.07
CA ASP A 99 -15.91 -4.53 3.10
C ASP A 99 -15.28 -3.73 4.24
N LYS A 100 -15.86 -2.58 4.60
CA LYS A 100 -15.37 -1.75 5.71
C LYS A 100 -15.80 -2.32 7.07
N PHE A 101 -17.08 -2.64 7.24
CA PHE A 101 -17.68 -2.84 8.56
C PHE A 101 -18.03 -4.30 8.89
N LYS A 102 -18.07 -5.20 7.90
CA LYS A 102 -18.50 -6.60 8.06
C LYS A 102 -17.53 -7.59 7.42
N LYS A 103 -16.22 -7.34 7.53
CA LYS A 103 -15.16 -8.15 6.90
C LYS A 103 -15.25 -9.65 7.19
N GLN A 104 -15.76 -10.02 8.37
CA GLN A 104 -15.96 -11.41 8.78
C GLN A 104 -17.02 -12.15 7.95
N GLU A 105 -17.92 -11.43 7.27
CA GLU A 105 -18.98 -12.00 6.43
C GLU A 105 -18.50 -12.29 4.99
N LYS A 106 -17.23 -11.99 4.68
CA LYS A 106 -16.66 -12.26 3.36
C LYS A 106 -16.59 -13.75 3.10
N THR A 107 -16.96 -14.13 1.88
CA THR A 107 -16.67 -15.46 1.37
C THR A 107 -15.15 -15.65 1.28
N PRO A 108 -14.60 -16.73 1.87
CA PRO A 108 -13.17 -17.02 1.78
C PRO A 108 -12.68 -17.18 0.33
N ILE A 109 -11.43 -16.81 0.08
CA ILE A 109 -10.80 -16.94 -1.24
C ILE A 109 -10.62 -18.42 -1.56
N SER A 110 -11.15 -18.86 -2.72
CA SER A 110 -11.03 -20.25 -3.17
C SER A 110 -9.59 -20.63 -3.53
N PRO A 111 -9.22 -21.91 -3.48
CA PRO A 111 -7.88 -22.37 -3.88
C PRO A 111 -7.48 -21.94 -5.30
N GLU A 112 -8.43 -21.94 -6.23
CA GLU A 112 -8.21 -21.53 -7.62
C GLU A 112 -7.87 -20.03 -7.71
N LYS A 113 -8.62 -19.18 -7.01
CA LYS A 113 -8.32 -17.74 -6.91
C LYS A 113 -6.96 -17.50 -6.26
N GLN A 114 -6.59 -18.28 -5.24
CA GLN A 114 -5.25 -18.19 -4.62
C GLN A 114 -4.13 -18.55 -5.61
N GLN A 115 -4.34 -19.53 -6.48
CA GLN A 115 -3.36 -19.91 -7.50
C GLN A 115 -3.14 -18.80 -8.54
N ILE A 116 -4.22 -18.13 -8.96
CA ILE A 116 -4.14 -16.98 -9.87
C ILE A 116 -3.35 -15.83 -9.21
N PHE A 117 -3.58 -15.55 -7.91
CA PHE A 117 -2.80 -14.53 -7.20
C PHE A 117 -1.31 -14.87 -7.12
N LYS A 118 -0.97 -16.15 -6.88
CA LYS A 118 0.43 -16.60 -6.89
C LYS A 118 1.10 -16.39 -8.26
N GLN A 119 0.39 -16.68 -9.35
CA GLN A 119 0.89 -16.42 -10.71
C GLN A 119 1.08 -14.92 -10.96
N GLY A 120 0.14 -14.09 -10.49
CA GLY A 120 0.25 -12.63 -10.56
C GLY A 120 1.51 -12.11 -9.85
N HIS A 121 1.74 -12.53 -8.60
CA HIS A 121 2.93 -12.14 -7.84
C HIS A 121 4.23 -12.62 -8.48
N ALA A 122 4.27 -13.85 -9.01
CA ALA A 122 5.45 -14.34 -9.73
C ALA A 122 5.75 -13.51 -10.98
N PHE A 123 4.71 -13.03 -11.68
CA PHE A 123 4.87 -12.13 -12.82
C PHE A 123 5.33 -10.73 -12.39
N GLU A 124 4.78 -10.17 -11.31
CA GLU A 124 5.25 -8.91 -10.71
C GLU A 124 6.74 -8.98 -10.36
N GLU A 125 7.19 -10.05 -9.70
CA GLU A 125 8.59 -10.28 -9.37
C GLU A 125 9.48 -10.38 -10.62
N LEU A 126 9.02 -11.09 -11.65
CA LEU A 126 9.71 -11.22 -12.93
C LEU A 126 9.92 -9.84 -13.59
N VAL A 127 8.89 -9.01 -13.61
CA VAL A 127 8.95 -7.64 -14.18
C VAL A 127 9.87 -6.75 -13.34
N ARG A 128 9.74 -6.75 -12.01
CA ARG A 128 10.61 -5.97 -11.11
C ARG A 128 12.08 -6.34 -11.31
N LYS A 129 12.41 -7.63 -11.34
CA LYS A 129 13.78 -8.13 -11.47
C LYS A 129 14.43 -7.81 -12.81
N ASN A 130 13.69 -7.96 -13.92
CA ASN A 130 14.27 -7.88 -15.26
C ASN A 130 14.03 -6.55 -15.96
N GLY A 131 12.93 -5.85 -15.65
CA GLY A 131 12.57 -4.57 -16.27
C GLY A 131 12.94 -3.36 -15.42
N PHE A 132 12.93 -3.49 -14.10
CA PHE A 132 13.11 -2.36 -13.17
C PHE A 132 14.05 -2.71 -12.02
N PRO A 133 15.26 -3.24 -12.27
CA PRO A 133 16.12 -3.78 -11.22
C PRO A 133 16.52 -2.74 -10.17
N ASN A 134 16.94 -3.22 -9.00
CA ASN A 134 17.48 -2.42 -7.89
C ASN A 134 16.48 -1.40 -7.29
N GLY A 135 15.17 -1.61 -7.46
CA GLY A 135 14.17 -0.77 -6.83
C GLY A 135 14.10 -0.95 -5.31
N ILE A 136 13.75 0.12 -4.61
CA ILE A 136 13.53 0.09 -3.16
C ILE A 136 12.10 -0.35 -2.90
N ASN A 137 11.92 -1.53 -2.30
CA ASN A 137 10.61 -1.97 -1.83
C ASN A 137 10.23 -1.25 -0.53
N ILE A 138 9.20 -0.41 -0.59
CA ILE A 138 8.73 0.38 0.56
C ILE A 138 8.25 -0.53 1.70
N LYS A 139 7.51 -1.58 1.37
CA LYS A 139 6.99 -2.53 2.36
C LYS A 139 8.10 -3.25 3.09
N ASP A 140 9.12 -3.69 2.37
CA ASP A 140 10.26 -4.40 2.96
C ASP A 140 11.11 -3.48 3.84
N LYS A 141 11.24 -2.19 3.48
CA LYS A 141 11.98 -1.22 4.30
C LYS A 141 11.23 -0.82 5.56
N VAL A 142 9.95 -0.49 5.44
CA VAL A 142 9.19 0.14 6.54
C VAL A 142 8.47 -0.89 7.41
N GLY A 143 7.88 -1.92 6.82
CA GLY A 143 7.08 -2.96 7.50
C GLY A 143 5.73 -2.49 8.05
N GLN A 144 5.65 -1.27 8.60
CA GLN A 144 4.42 -0.70 9.15
C GLN A 144 3.70 0.19 8.11
N PHE A 145 2.55 -0.30 7.62
CA PHE A 145 1.80 0.28 6.49
C PHE A 145 1.49 1.78 6.64
N ALA A 146 1.19 2.25 7.86
CA ALA A 146 0.85 3.64 8.14
C ALA A 146 1.98 4.65 7.85
N TYR A 147 3.22 4.20 7.70
CA TYR A 147 4.37 5.06 7.42
C TYR A 147 4.83 5.01 5.95
N PHE A 148 4.20 4.18 5.10
CA PHE A 148 4.68 3.97 3.73
C PHE A 148 4.66 5.24 2.89
N ASN A 149 3.62 6.08 3.02
CA ASN A 149 3.51 7.33 2.25
C ASN A 149 4.57 8.36 2.67
N SER A 150 4.82 8.52 3.97
CA SER A 150 5.89 9.39 4.46
C SER A 150 7.28 8.97 3.98
N TYR A 151 7.57 7.66 4.00
CA TYR A 151 8.84 7.13 3.51
C TYR A 151 8.97 7.22 1.99
N THR A 152 7.86 7.04 1.25
CA THR A 152 7.81 7.27 -0.20
C THR A 152 8.16 8.73 -0.52
N ARG A 153 7.58 9.72 0.20
CA ARG A 153 7.94 11.14 0.04
C ARG A 153 9.43 11.37 0.29
N TYR A 154 9.95 10.87 1.41
CA TYR A 154 11.36 11.01 1.77
C TYR A 154 12.32 10.56 0.66
N LEU A 155 12.06 9.41 0.03
CA LEU A 155 12.90 8.91 -1.06
C LEU A 155 12.78 9.78 -2.32
N LEU A 156 11.57 10.27 -2.62
CA LEU A 156 11.30 11.13 -3.77
C LEU A 156 11.81 12.56 -3.59
N ASP A 157 12.03 13.04 -2.38
CA ASP A 157 12.62 14.36 -2.10
C ASP A 157 14.13 14.41 -2.41
N SER A 158 14.76 13.26 -2.68
CA SER A 158 16.17 13.21 -3.10
C SER A 158 16.35 13.66 -4.56
N ASN A 159 17.42 14.39 -4.87
CA ASN A 159 17.78 14.78 -6.25
C ASN A 159 18.39 13.62 -7.08
N ARG A 160 18.05 12.37 -6.75
CA ARG A 160 18.58 11.18 -7.41
C ARG A 160 17.46 10.49 -8.17
N GLN A 161 17.84 9.77 -9.22
CA GLN A 161 16.94 8.80 -9.84
C GLN A 161 16.52 7.75 -8.79
N GLN A 162 15.23 7.43 -8.76
CA GLN A 162 14.66 6.45 -7.84
C GLN A 162 13.76 5.48 -8.59
N THR A 163 13.89 4.19 -8.29
CA THR A 163 12.89 3.17 -8.63
C THR A 163 12.34 2.66 -7.33
N LEU A 164 11.04 2.81 -7.10
CA LEU A 164 10.36 2.41 -5.88
C LEU A 164 9.34 1.33 -6.22
N TYR A 165 9.37 0.22 -5.50
CA TYR A 165 8.30 -0.79 -5.56
C TYR A 165 7.33 -0.55 -4.42
N GLU A 166 6.03 -0.75 -4.70
CA GLU A 166 4.97 -0.56 -3.71
C GLU A 166 4.97 0.88 -3.15
N ALA A 167 5.32 1.85 -4.00
CA ALA A 167 5.31 3.27 -3.68
C ALA A 167 3.90 3.69 -3.25
N THR A 168 3.75 4.15 -2.02
CA THR A 168 2.43 4.41 -1.44
C THR A 168 2.16 5.90 -1.42
N ILE A 169 0.99 6.29 -1.91
CA ILE A 169 0.56 7.69 -1.98
C ILE A 169 -0.79 7.78 -1.29
N ILE A 170 -0.91 8.77 -0.41
CA ILE A 170 -2.17 9.11 0.23
C ILE A 170 -2.49 10.56 -0.12
N GLU A 171 -3.55 10.75 -0.89
CA GLU A 171 -4.14 12.06 -1.15
C GLU A 171 -5.64 11.98 -0.96
N LYS A 172 -6.24 13.09 -0.53
CA LYS A 172 -7.70 13.17 -0.34
C LYS A 172 -8.24 11.99 0.49
N GLU A 173 -7.51 11.55 1.51
CA GLU A 173 -7.86 10.38 2.37
C GLU A 173 -8.05 9.06 1.58
N VAL A 174 -7.46 8.94 0.39
CA VAL A 174 -7.44 7.72 -0.44
C VAL A 174 -6.00 7.23 -0.53
N LEU A 175 -5.78 5.98 -0.13
CA LEU A 175 -4.50 5.31 -0.25
C LEU A 175 -4.44 4.53 -1.56
N VAL A 176 -3.38 4.76 -2.33
CA VAL A 176 -3.03 3.97 -3.50
C VAL A 176 -1.58 3.52 -3.38
N MET A 177 -1.28 2.33 -3.89
CA MET A 177 0.05 1.74 -3.84
C MET A 177 0.43 1.35 -5.25
N CYS A 178 1.45 2.00 -5.78
CA CYS A 178 1.95 1.78 -7.13
C CYS A 178 2.88 0.59 -7.16
N ASP A 179 2.70 -0.32 -8.11
CA ASP A 179 3.56 -1.49 -8.23
C ASP A 179 5.01 -1.07 -8.45
N ILE A 180 5.22 -0.12 -9.37
CA ILE A 180 6.50 0.52 -9.63
C ILE A 180 6.29 2.02 -9.88
N LEU A 181 7.11 2.84 -9.23
CA LEU A 181 7.25 4.27 -9.50
C LEU A 181 8.70 4.58 -9.82
N VAL A 182 8.95 5.23 -10.95
CA VAL A 182 10.26 5.71 -11.38
C VAL A 182 10.29 7.22 -11.36
N LYS A 183 11.25 7.80 -10.63
CA LYS A 183 11.60 9.21 -10.69
C LYS A 183 12.92 9.34 -11.46
N ASN A 184 12.95 10.11 -12.54
CA ASN A 184 14.19 10.38 -13.29
C ASN A 184 14.97 11.57 -12.71
N GLU A 185 16.11 11.90 -13.31
CA GLU A 185 16.98 13.01 -12.88
C GLU A 185 16.33 14.40 -13.02
N ASN A 186 15.33 14.55 -13.90
CA ASN A 186 14.56 15.77 -14.11
C ASN A 186 13.38 15.92 -13.12
N ASN A 187 13.25 15.00 -12.15
CA ASN A 187 12.10 14.84 -11.26
C ASN A 187 10.81 14.36 -11.95
N ASP A 188 10.87 13.94 -13.21
CA ASP A 188 9.70 13.35 -13.87
C ASP A 188 9.35 12.02 -13.23
N ILE A 189 8.05 11.82 -13.01
CA ILE A 189 7.46 10.64 -12.41
C ILE A 189 6.78 9.80 -13.50
N HIS A 190 7.16 8.52 -13.54
CA HIS A 190 6.58 7.49 -14.38
C HIS A 190 6.06 6.36 -13.50
N ILE A 191 4.78 6.01 -13.62
CA ILE A 191 4.17 4.92 -12.85
C ILE A 191 3.95 3.73 -13.78
N TYR A 192 4.19 2.53 -13.28
CA TYR A 192 3.93 1.28 -13.98
C TYR A 192 3.13 0.34 -13.08
N GLU A 193 1.95 -0.04 -13.56
CA GLU A 193 1.06 -1.01 -12.92
C GLU A 193 1.11 -2.33 -13.66
N ILE A 194 1.24 -3.44 -12.93
CA ILE A 194 1.45 -4.76 -13.52
C ILE A 194 0.15 -5.55 -13.47
N LYS A 195 -0.22 -6.17 -14.59
CA LYS A 195 -1.34 -7.10 -14.67
C LYS A 195 -0.94 -8.35 -15.44
N LEU A 196 -1.32 -9.52 -14.90
CA LEU A 196 -1.10 -10.82 -15.55
C LEU A 196 -1.88 -10.98 -16.87
N ASN A 197 -2.91 -10.15 -17.07
CA ASN A 197 -3.69 -10.09 -18.29
C ASN A 197 -2.81 -9.88 -19.53
N THR A 198 -3.28 -10.36 -20.68
CA THR A 198 -2.63 -10.15 -21.99
C THR A 198 -3.16 -8.92 -22.72
N GLU A 199 -4.32 -8.42 -22.30
CA GLU A 199 -5.00 -7.28 -22.90
C GLU A 199 -5.52 -6.33 -21.83
N CYS A 200 -5.57 -5.04 -22.19
CA CYS A 200 -6.22 -4.02 -21.38
C CYS A 200 -7.74 -4.13 -21.58
N ASN A 201 -8.51 -4.02 -20.50
CA ASN A 201 -9.98 -4.02 -20.55
C ASN A 201 -10.54 -2.91 -19.67
N GLU A 202 -11.85 -2.67 -19.77
CA GLU A 202 -12.55 -1.61 -19.04
C GLU A 202 -12.42 -1.75 -17.51
N ALA A 203 -12.39 -2.98 -16.99
CA ALA A 203 -12.21 -3.21 -15.56
C ALA A 203 -10.81 -2.77 -15.10
N ILE A 204 -9.77 -3.05 -15.89
CA ILE A 204 -8.41 -2.54 -15.62
C ILE A 204 -8.39 -1.02 -15.66
N ILE A 205 -8.98 -0.38 -16.68
CA ILE A 205 -9.05 1.09 -16.74
C ILE A 205 -9.76 1.67 -15.52
N ALA A 206 -10.91 1.09 -15.13
CA ALA A 206 -11.65 1.51 -13.96
C ALA A 206 -10.82 1.36 -12.66
N ASP A 207 -10.10 0.26 -12.50
CA ASP A 207 -9.21 0.02 -11.36
C ASP A 207 -8.05 1.02 -11.28
N LEU A 208 -7.47 1.37 -12.43
CA LEU A 208 -6.33 2.29 -12.51
C LEU A 208 -6.74 3.76 -12.42
N SER A 209 -7.99 4.10 -12.75
CA SER A 209 -8.48 5.49 -12.77
C SER A 209 -8.35 6.20 -11.42
N VAL A 210 -8.70 5.53 -10.30
CA VAL A 210 -8.52 6.09 -8.95
C VAL A 210 -7.06 6.29 -8.60
N GLN A 211 -6.21 5.36 -9.02
CA GLN A 211 -4.79 5.44 -8.75
C GLN A 211 -4.14 6.57 -9.51
N TYR A 212 -4.47 6.73 -10.79
CA TYR A 212 -4.06 7.86 -11.59
C TYR A 212 -4.49 9.18 -10.96
N ALA A 213 -5.78 9.34 -10.59
CA ALA A 213 -6.29 10.59 -10.02
C ALA A 213 -5.53 10.99 -8.73
N ILE A 214 -5.26 10.04 -7.84
CA ILE A 214 -4.51 10.27 -6.60
C ILE A 214 -3.04 10.60 -6.88
N CYS A 215 -2.40 9.90 -7.83
CA CYS A 215 -1.03 10.20 -8.22
C CYS A 215 -0.92 11.56 -8.93
N LYS A 216 -1.86 11.90 -9.80
CA LYS A 216 -1.94 13.20 -10.48
C LYS A 216 -2.16 14.34 -9.48
N ASN A 217 -2.93 14.11 -8.41
CA ASN A 217 -3.08 15.10 -7.35
C ASN A 217 -1.75 15.35 -6.59
N ARG A 218 -0.97 14.31 -6.34
CA ARG A 218 0.35 14.41 -5.67
C ARG A 218 1.41 15.07 -6.54
N PHE A 219 1.57 14.60 -7.78
CA PHE A 219 2.71 14.96 -8.62
C PHE A 219 2.40 16.01 -9.68
N GLN A 220 1.13 16.32 -9.94
CA GLN A 220 0.72 17.39 -10.85
C GLN A 220 1.39 17.31 -12.23
N SER A 221 2.20 18.30 -12.60
CA SER A 221 2.95 18.35 -13.87
C SER A 221 4.10 17.35 -13.94
N ASP A 222 4.55 16.83 -12.79
CA ASP A 222 5.70 15.94 -12.72
C ASP A 222 5.31 14.50 -13.06
N LEU A 223 4.02 14.13 -12.95
CA LEU A 223 3.52 12.85 -13.49
C LEU A 223 3.48 12.92 -15.02
N LYS A 224 4.48 12.31 -15.67
CA LYS A 224 4.62 12.30 -17.13
C LYS A 224 3.95 11.13 -17.81
N SER A 225 3.93 9.97 -17.17
CA SER A 225 3.25 8.80 -17.73
C SER A 225 2.68 7.88 -16.66
N PHE A 226 1.51 7.33 -16.94
CA PHE A 226 0.94 6.22 -16.21
C PHE A 226 0.80 5.03 -17.16
N ASN A 227 1.58 3.99 -16.90
CA ASN A 227 1.75 2.86 -17.80
C ASN A 227 1.16 1.58 -17.20
N LEU A 228 0.64 0.73 -18.07
CA LEU A 228 0.19 -0.61 -17.76
C LEU A 228 1.14 -1.63 -18.39
N ILE A 229 1.63 -2.56 -17.59
CA ILE A 229 2.42 -3.71 -18.00
C ILE A 229 1.51 -4.92 -18.09
N LEU A 230 1.49 -5.56 -19.25
CA LEU A 230 0.70 -6.77 -19.53
C LEU A 230 1.61 -7.93 -19.91
N ARG A 231 1.19 -9.15 -19.58
CA ARG A 231 1.85 -10.35 -20.09
C ARG A 231 1.79 -10.34 -21.62
N SER A 232 2.91 -10.67 -22.24
CA SER A 232 2.96 -10.88 -23.69
C SER A 232 2.75 -12.36 -23.99
N GLU A 233 2.12 -12.64 -25.13
CA GLU A 233 2.02 -14.00 -25.70
C GLU A 233 3.10 -14.24 -26.77
N ASP A 234 3.90 -13.22 -27.10
CA ASP A 234 5.05 -13.34 -27.98
C ASP A 234 6.20 -14.03 -27.23
N ASP A 235 6.78 -15.07 -27.84
CA ASP A 235 7.92 -15.79 -27.25
C ASP A 235 9.19 -14.93 -27.13
N SER A 236 9.29 -13.83 -27.89
CA SER A 236 10.44 -12.93 -27.90
C SER A 236 10.42 -11.87 -26.79
N GLU A 237 9.23 -11.46 -26.33
CA GLU A 237 9.04 -10.46 -25.29
C GLU A 237 8.23 -11.02 -24.12
N LYS A 238 8.67 -10.83 -22.88
CA LYS A 238 7.95 -11.38 -21.70
C LYS A 238 6.73 -10.56 -21.31
N TRP A 239 6.71 -9.26 -21.64
CA TRP A 239 5.63 -8.33 -21.32
C TRP A 239 5.64 -7.16 -22.30
N LYS A 240 4.50 -6.48 -22.41
CA LYS A 240 4.33 -5.23 -23.18
C LYS A 240 3.93 -4.08 -22.26
N ILE A 241 4.26 -2.85 -22.64
CA ILE A 241 3.96 -1.63 -21.89
C ILE A 241 3.02 -0.75 -22.71
N ILE A 242 1.92 -0.32 -22.11
CA ILE A 242 0.93 0.57 -22.72
C ILE A 242 0.84 1.85 -21.88
N ASN A 243 1.05 3.01 -22.49
CA ASN A 243 0.80 4.28 -21.83
C ASN A 243 -0.71 4.57 -21.84
N LEU A 244 -1.30 4.75 -20.66
CA LEU A 244 -2.74 4.99 -20.47
C LEU A 244 -3.04 6.40 -19.94
N THR A 245 -2.08 7.31 -19.99
CA THR A 245 -2.17 8.62 -19.34
C THR A 245 -3.41 9.39 -19.80
N HIS A 246 -3.65 9.48 -21.11
CA HIS A 246 -4.77 10.24 -21.66
C HIS A 246 -6.13 9.56 -21.41
N GLU A 247 -6.17 8.23 -21.43
CA GLU A 247 -7.37 7.44 -21.14
C GLU A 247 -7.79 7.62 -19.68
N LEU A 248 -6.83 7.61 -18.75
CA LEU A 248 -7.07 7.77 -17.32
C LEU A 248 -7.39 9.22 -16.93
N GLU A 249 -6.79 10.20 -17.62
CA GLU A 249 -7.06 11.62 -17.41
C GLU A 249 -8.54 11.96 -17.68
N LYS A 250 -9.14 11.36 -18.70
CA LYS A 250 -10.58 11.51 -19.01
C LYS A 250 -11.52 11.03 -17.89
N GLN A 251 -11.04 10.19 -16.98
CA GLN A 251 -11.85 9.62 -15.89
C GLN A 251 -11.77 10.44 -14.60
N MET A 252 -10.91 11.46 -14.52
CA MET A 252 -10.58 12.15 -13.27
C MET A 252 -11.81 12.74 -12.57
N ASP A 253 -12.65 13.49 -13.28
CA ASP A 253 -13.81 14.15 -12.67
C ASP A 253 -14.80 13.13 -12.07
N THR A 254 -15.11 12.08 -12.84
CA THR A 254 -15.98 10.98 -12.39
C THR A 254 -15.38 10.25 -11.18
N VAL A 255 -14.07 10.04 -11.17
CA VAL A 255 -13.38 9.41 -10.03
C VAL A 255 -13.48 10.28 -8.78
N MET A 256 -13.27 11.59 -8.90
CA MET A 256 -13.31 12.52 -7.76
C MET A 256 -14.72 12.63 -7.16
N GLU A 257 -15.76 12.65 -8.00
CA GLU A 257 -17.16 12.59 -7.56
C GLU A 257 -17.47 11.28 -6.80
N ARG A 258 -17.00 10.15 -7.35
CA ARG A 258 -17.16 8.84 -6.71
C ARG A 258 -16.43 8.74 -5.38
N ILE A 259 -15.21 9.26 -5.27
CA ILE A 259 -14.47 9.31 -3.99
C ILE A 259 -15.30 10.01 -2.92
N THR A 260 -15.92 11.15 -3.27
CA THR A 260 -16.80 11.90 -2.37
C THR A 260 -18.00 11.07 -1.95
N THR A 261 -18.73 10.53 -2.93
CA THR A 261 -19.91 9.67 -2.71
C THR A 261 -19.59 8.47 -1.82
N TYR A 262 -18.46 7.82 -2.06
CA TYR A 262 -18.06 6.61 -1.33
C TYR A 262 -17.71 6.91 0.12
N LYS A 263 -17.06 8.05 0.39
CA LYS A 263 -16.83 8.49 1.77
C LYS A 263 -18.13 8.78 2.49
N ASP A 264 -19.09 9.41 1.83
CA ASP A 264 -20.39 9.73 2.43
C ASP A 264 -21.18 8.47 2.78
N ILE A 265 -21.12 7.44 1.93
CA ILE A 265 -21.73 6.14 2.20
C ILE A 265 -21.14 5.46 3.43
N LEU A 266 -19.84 5.62 3.67
CA LEU A 266 -19.17 5.05 4.86
C LEU A 266 -19.54 5.76 6.17
N LEU A 267 -20.30 6.86 6.13
CA LEU A 267 -20.80 7.58 7.30
C LEU A 267 -22.27 7.26 7.63
N LYS A 268 -22.95 6.48 6.76
CA LYS A 268 -24.37 6.13 6.88
C LYS A 268 -24.54 4.69 7.34
N ASP A 269 -25.79 4.26 7.54
CA ASP A 269 -26.13 2.85 7.72
C ASP A 269 -25.90 2.03 6.45
N GLU A 270 -25.94 0.69 6.60
CA GLU A 270 -25.81 -0.25 5.49
C GLU A 270 -26.76 0.10 4.34
N PRO A 271 -26.25 0.38 3.11
CA PRO A 271 -27.10 0.72 1.98
C PRO A 271 -28.06 -0.42 1.61
N SER A 272 -29.34 -0.09 1.43
CA SER A 272 -30.35 -1.01 0.93
C SER A 272 -30.32 -1.05 -0.60
N ILE A 273 -29.57 -2.00 -1.16
CA ILE A 273 -29.45 -2.24 -2.60
C ILE A 273 -29.92 -3.66 -2.91
N PRO A 274 -30.92 -3.85 -3.80
CA PRO A 274 -31.40 -5.17 -4.17
C PRO A 274 -30.33 -5.93 -4.96
N MET A 275 -30.32 -7.26 -4.87
CA MET A 275 -29.39 -8.07 -5.66
C MET A 275 -29.63 -7.90 -7.16
N GLY A 276 -28.56 -7.99 -7.96
CA GLY A 276 -28.65 -7.84 -9.42
C GLY A 276 -27.34 -8.18 -10.13
N GLN A 277 -27.20 -7.73 -11.39
CA GLN A 277 -26.00 -8.02 -12.22
C GLN A 277 -24.69 -7.57 -11.58
N HIS A 278 -24.71 -6.49 -10.80
CA HIS A 278 -23.56 -5.98 -10.06
C HIS A 278 -23.04 -6.96 -8.99
N CYS A 279 -23.81 -7.99 -8.61
CA CYS A 279 -23.32 -9.02 -7.70
C CYS A 279 -22.29 -9.95 -8.36
N TYR A 280 -22.26 -10.00 -9.70
CA TYR A 280 -21.45 -10.97 -10.45
C TYR A 280 -20.54 -10.33 -11.51
N LYS A 281 -20.65 -9.02 -11.74
CA LYS A 281 -19.84 -8.27 -12.71
C LYS A 281 -19.23 -7.02 -12.08
N PRO A 282 -17.97 -6.65 -12.42
CA PRO A 282 -17.03 -7.39 -13.28
C PRO A 282 -16.45 -8.64 -12.59
N TYR A 283 -16.57 -8.73 -11.27
CA TYR A 283 -16.16 -9.88 -10.47
C TYR A 283 -17.33 -10.36 -9.60
N GLU A 284 -17.26 -11.60 -9.15
CA GLU A 284 -18.18 -12.10 -8.14
C GLU A 284 -17.96 -11.36 -6.80
N CYS A 285 -19.02 -10.75 -6.27
CA CYS A 285 -18.97 -10.03 -5.00
C CYS A 285 -18.75 -11.00 -3.82
N GLU A 286 -17.77 -10.69 -2.96
CA GLU A 286 -17.42 -11.51 -1.79
C GLU A 286 -18.57 -11.65 -0.76
N PHE A 287 -19.62 -10.83 -0.87
CA PHE A 287 -20.75 -10.77 0.06
C PHE A 287 -22.07 -11.26 -0.54
N VAL A 288 -22.05 -11.96 -1.68
CA VAL A 288 -23.28 -12.55 -2.25
C VAL A 288 -24.03 -13.38 -1.20
N LYS A 289 -23.33 -14.26 -0.47
CA LYS A 289 -23.92 -15.10 0.59
C LYS A 289 -24.59 -14.27 1.69
N TYR A 290 -23.93 -13.21 2.14
CA TYR A 290 -24.49 -12.30 3.15
C TYR A 290 -25.77 -11.61 2.64
N CYS A 291 -25.76 -11.12 1.41
CA CYS A 291 -26.92 -10.45 0.82
C CYS A 291 -28.08 -11.41 0.58
N THR A 292 -27.82 -12.65 0.12
CA THR A 292 -28.88 -13.67 -0.08
C THR A 292 -29.60 -14.01 1.23
N ASN A 293 -28.88 -14.11 2.35
CA ASN A 293 -29.46 -14.44 3.65
C ASN A 293 -30.27 -13.28 4.28
N LYS A 294 -30.19 -12.08 3.71
CA LYS A 294 -30.85 -10.86 4.16
C LYS A 294 -32.04 -10.46 3.27
N CYS A 295 -32.24 -11.17 2.16
CA CYS A 295 -33.40 -11.02 1.28
C CYS A 295 -34.61 -11.76 1.83
#